data_AF-A0A0R0GEA8-F1
#
_entry.id   AF-A0A0R0GEA8-F1
#
_cell.length_a   1.000
_cell.length_b   1.000
_cell.length_c   1.000
_cell.angle_alpha   90.00
_cell.angle_beta   90.00
_cell.angle_gamma   90.00
#
_symmetry.space_group_name_H-M   'P 1'
#
loop_
_entity.id
_entity.type
_entity.pdbx_description
1 polymer ?
#
loop_
_entity_poly.entity_id
_entity_poly.type
_entity_poly.pdbx_seq_one_letter_code
_entity_poly.pdbx_strand_id
1 'polypeptide(L)'
;MEKTRIESRRMTLRIFNMENPFNVKEVLELEMNNFVIKVPNIVSLSSLTVLELSRINLTSVSSTDSHDLTLNFPVLREYSTKNYTWFNTKEVTFEVPLLEVLLIKHSHIPDTILFNLDLSTTHIASTTIDPHKFEKEDTPFLSCELRKQFNNNVGCLKFEQLEALAFPQDDIPAFGMLSCLELGKVTSEFLLNLLLKTPSLNTLIIKELLEFDEELSNLDKVPSCFISNLIMVNFGRLNGDQYELSFAKFAMQNAQVLERGCL
;
A
#
# COMPACT_ATOMS: atom_id res chain seq x y z
N MET A 1 -10.97 -26.13 -0.59
CA MET A 1 -10.86 -27.18 -1.62
C MET A 1 -10.23 -26.60 -2.89
N GLU A 2 -9.07 -27.11 -3.33
CA GLU A 2 -8.41 -26.70 -4.58
C GLU A 2 -9.19 -27.24 -5.79
N LYS A 3 -9.66 -26.35 -6.68
CA LYS A 3 -10.41 -26.72 -7.90
C LYS A 3 -9.46 -27.19 -8.99
N THR A 4 -8.38 -26.44 -9.20
CA THR A 4 -7.46 -26.65 -10.32
C THR A 4 -6.07 -26.24 -9.90
N ARG A 5 -5.11 -27.17 -10.07
CA ARG A 5 -3.68 -26.90 -9.96
C ARG A 5 -3.03 -27.26 -11.28
N ILE A 6 -2.47 -26.28 -11.98
CA ILE A 6 -1.62 -26.53 -13.14
C ILE A 6 -0.20 -26.17 -12.73
N GLU A 7 0.64 -27.19 -12.57
CA GLU A 7 2.06 -27.02 -12.32
C GLU A 7 2.88 -27.44 -13.54
N SER A 8 3.75 -26.53 -13.93
CA SER A 8 4.79 -26.71 -14.92
C SER A 8 6.12 -26.40 -14.23
N ARG A 9 7.24 -26.81 -14.83
CA ARG A 9 8.58 -26.37 -14.39
C ARG A 9 8.72 -24.83 -14.30
N ARG A 10 7.79 -24.07 -14.87
CA ARG A 10 7.90 -22.63 -15.10
C ARG A 10 6.69 -21.79 -14.67
N MET A 11 5.57 -22.43 -14.32
CA MET A 11 4.31 -21.77 -13.98
C MET A 11 3.53 -22.62 -12.99
N THR A 12 2.96 -21.96 -11.99
CA THR A 12 1.99 -22.53 -11.06
C THR A 12 0.72 -21.69 -11.14
N LEU A 13 -0.37 -22.31 -11.60
CA LEU A 13 -1.72 -21.76 -11.51
C LEU A 13 -2.44 -22.55 -10.42
N ARG A 14 -2.92 -21.86 -9.39
CA ARG A 14 -3.80 -22.47 -8.38
C ARG A 14 -5.10 -21.71 -8.35
N ILE A 15 -6.19 -22.45 -8.51
CA ILE A 15 -7.55 -21.99 -8.26
C ILE A 15 -8.07 -22.82 -7.11
N PHE A 16 -8.32 -22.19 -5.97
CA PHE A 16 -8.85 -22.88 -4.81
C PHE A 16 -9.95 -22.08 -4.14
N ASN A 17 -10.90 -22.82 -3.56
CA ASN A 17 -11.88 -22.30 -2.64
C ASN A 17 -11.30 -22.35 -1.23
N MET A 18 -11.14 -21.21 -0.56
CA MET A 18 -11.04 -21.23 0.90
C MET A 18 -12.45 -21.40 1.46
N GLU A 19 -12.72 -22.55 2.08
CA GLU A 19 -13.99 -22.81 2.75
C GLU A 19 -13.92 -22.30 4.18
N ASN A 20 -14.57 -21.16 4.43
CA ASN A 20 -15.23 -20.90 5.69
C ASN A 20 -16.69 -21.37 5.50
N PRO A 21 -17.33 -22.11 6.43
CA PRO A 21 -18.71 -22.59 6.27
C PRO A 21 -19.77 -21.51 5.93
N PHE A 22 -19.41 -20.23 6.05
CA PHE A 22 -20.27 -19.09 5.72
C PHE A 22 -19.79 -18.24 4.53
N ASN A 23 -18.60 -18.49 3.96
CA ASN A 23 -18.09 -17.69 2.84
C ASN A 23 -17.01 -18.45 2.05
N VAL A 24 -17.30 -18.76 0.78
CA VAL A 24 -16.37 -19.44 -0.14
C VAL A 24 -15.59 -18.37 -0.90
N LYS A 25 -14.28 -18.24 -0.66
CA LYS A 25 -13.41 -17.32 -1.41
C LYS A 25 -12.73 -18.06 -2.57
N GLU A 26 -12.91 -17.58 -3.80
CA GLU A 26 -12.08 -18.00 -4.94
C GLU A 26 -10.78 -17.20 -4.95
N VAL A 27 -9.67 -17.93 -4.93
CA VAL A 27 -8.31 -17.40 -4.99
C VAL A 27 -7.65 -17.83 -6.28
N LEU A 28 -7.09 -16.88 -7.02
CA LEU A 28 -6.22 -17.12 -8.17
C LEU A 28 -4.80 -16.74 -7.79
N GLU A 29 -3.95 -17.74 -7.61
CA GLU A 29 -2.51 -17.57 -7.41
C GLU A 29 -1.80 -17.88 -8.73
N LEU A 30 -1.10 -16.89 -9.26
CA LEU A 30 -0.28 -17.02 -10.46
C LEU A 30 1.18 -16.78 -10.07
N GLU A 31 1.99 -17.84 -10.04
CA GLU A 31 3.45 -17.71 -9.93
C GLU A 31 4.10 -18.12 -11.25
N MET A 32 4.83 -17.21 -11.87
CA MET A 32 5.55 -17.48 -13.12
C MET A 32 6.96 -16.90 -13.05
N ASN A 33 7.99 -17.64 -13.44
CA ASN A 33 9.35 -17.09 -13.43
C ASN A 33 9.71 -16.52 -14.81
N ASN A 34 9.65 -15.19 -14.96
CA ASN A 34 10.05 -14.45 -16.18
C ASN A 34 9.30 -14.89 -17.46
N PHE A 35 8.02 -15.24 -17.33
CA PHE A 35 7.17 -15.52 -18.49
C PHE A 35 6.31 -14.33 -18.84
N VAL A 36 6.18 -14.13 -20.14
CA VAL A 36 5.25 -13.21 -20.76
C VAL A 36 3.93 -13.94 -21.00
N ILE A 37 2.87 -13.54 -20.29
CA ILE A 37 1.52 -14.07 -20.55
C ILE A 37 0.83 -13.18 -21.58
N LYS A 38 0.29 -13.85 -22.59
CA LYS A 38 -0.60 -13.30 -23.58
C LYS A 38 -2.05 -13.41 -23.09
N VAL A 39 -2.63 -12.29 -22.64
CA VAL A 39 -4.04 -12.23 -22.23
C VAL A 39 -4.91 -11.59 -23.32
N PRO A 40 -6.17 -12.03 -23.51
CA PRO A 40 -7.13 -11.30 -24.33
C PRO A 40 -7.33 -9.87 -23.82
N ASN A 41 -7.72 -8.93 -24.69
CA ASN A 41 -7.92 -7.52 -24.32
C ASN A 41 -9.00 -7.30 -23.25
N ILE A 42 -9.89 -8.27 -23.04
CA ILE A 42 -10.90 -8.26 -21.98
C ILE A 42 -10.87 -9.61 -21.29
N VAL A 43 -10.69 -9.60 -19.96
CA VAL A 43 -10.80 -10.79 -19.11
C VAL A 43 -11.72 -10.44 -17.94
N SER A 44 -12.76 -11.26 -17.74
CA SER A 44 -13.66 -11.13 -16.59
C SER A 44 -13.71 -12.42 -15.79
N LEU A 45 -13.39 -12.32 -14.50
CA LEU A 45 -13.53 -13.41 -13.53
C LEU A 45 -14.52 -12.97 -12.45
N SER A 46 -15.81 -13.15 -12.74
CA SER A 46 -16.93 -12.58 -11.97
C SER A 46 -17.09 -13.09 -10.54
N SER A 47 -16.44 -14.20 -10.20
CA SER A 47 -16.48 -14.81 -8.86
C SER A 47 -15.16 -14.68 -8.10
N LEU A 48 -14.13 -14.08 -8.71
CA LEU A 48 -12.81 -13.98 -8.12
C LEU A 48 -12.79 -12.96 -6.98
N THR A 49 -12.50 -13.44 -5.77
CA THR A 49 -12.46 -12.60 -4.56
C THR A 49 -11.05 -12.21 -4.15
N VAL A 50 -10.05 -13.04 -4.49
CA VAL A 50 -8.65 -12.81 -4.17
C VAL A 50 -7.79 -13.06 -5.41
N LEU A 51 -6.95 -12.10 -5.75
CA LEU A 51 -6.00 -12.21 -6.85
C LEU A 51 -4.59 -12.01 -6.30
N GLU A 52 -3.74 -13.03 -6.44
CA GLU A 52 -2.33 -12.96 -6.08
C GLU A 52 -1.45 -13.20 -7.30
N LEU A 53 -0.65 -12.20 -7.64
CA LEU A 53 0.32 -12.25 -8.74
C LEU A 53 1.74 -12.27 -8.17
N SER A 54 2.53 -13.28 -8.50
CA SER A 54 3.92 -13.36 -8.06
C SER A 54 4.88 -13.62 -9.21
N ARG A 55 5.92 -12.80 -9.33
CA ARG A 55 7.06 -12.97 -10.28
C ARG A 55 6.71 -12.86 -11.77
N ILE A 56 5.50 -12.42 -12.11
CA ILE A 56 4.99 -12.40 -13.50
C ILE A 56 5.44 -11.14 -14.24
N ASN A 57 5.69 -11.29 -15.54
CA ASN A 57 5.74 -10.18 -16.49
C ASN A 57 4.53 -10.26 -17.43
N LEU A 58 3.57 -9.33 -17.39
CA LEU A 58 2.47 -9.32 -18.37
C LEU A 58 2.85 -8.43 -19.57
N THR A 59 2.49 -8.87 -20.78
CA THR A 59 2.54 -8.03 -21.98
C THR A 59 1.25 -8.21 -22.77
N SER A 60 0.62 -7.11 -23.18
CA SER A 60 -0.54 -7.14 -24.07
C SER A 60 -0.17 -7.68 -25.45
N VAL A 61 -1.09 -8.42 -26.06
CA VAL A 61 -0.96 -8.94 -27.42
C VAL A 61 -1.83 -8.11 -28.33
N SER A 62 -1.43 -6.87 -28.57
CA SER A 62 -1.94 -6.20 -29.76
C SER A 62 -0.79 -5.97 -30.72
N SER A 63 -0.73 -6.85 -31.71
CA SER A 63 -0.09 -6.57 -32.98
C SER A 63 -0.93 -5.51 -33.67
N THR A 64 -0.28 -4.41 -34.06
CA THR A 64 -0.71 -3.37 -34.99
C THR A 64 -1.69 -2.27 -34.54
N ASP A 65 -2.49 -2.43 -33.49
CA ASP A 65 -3.25 -1.31 -32.89
C ASP A 65 -3.21 -1.41 -31.36
N SER A 66 -2.56 -0.46 -30.70
CA SER A 66 -2.43 -0.44 -29.23
C SER A 66 -3.79 -0.14 -28.59
N HIS A 67 -4.48 -1.15 -28.08
CA HIS A 67 -5.68 -0.97 -27.28
C HIS A 67 -5.37 -1.25 -25.82
N ASP A 68 -5.98 -0.45 -24.95
CA ASP A 68 -5.88 -0.54 -23.50
C ASP A 68 -6.42 -1.90 -23.03
N LEU A 69 -5.76 -2.52 -22.06
CA LEU A 69 -6.15 -3.82 -21.52
C LEU A 69 -7.06 -3.61 -20.31
N THR A 70 -8.34 -3.97 -20.42
CA THR A 70 -9.28 -3.85 -19.30
C THR A 70 -9.50 -5.21 -18.63
N LEU A 71 -9.19 -5.29 -17.33
CA LEU A 71 -9.42 -6.46 -16.49
C LEU A 71 -10.55 -6.15 -15.51
N ASN A 72 -11.67 -6.89 -15.60
CA ASN A 72 -12.86 -6.65 -14.79
C ASN A 72 -13.05 -7.75 -13.74
N PHE A 73 -12.94 -7.37 -12.47
CA PHE A 73 -13.13 -8.26 -11.32
C PHE A 73 -14.16 -7.65 -10.36
N PRO A 74 -15.47 -7.84 -10.63
CA PRO A 74 -16.54 -7.08 -9.99
C PRO A 74 -16.71 -7.41 -8.50
N VAL A 75 -16.16 -8.54 -8.03
CA VAL A 75 -16.25 -9.01 -6.63
C VAL A 75 -14.90 -9.16 -5.94
N LEU A 76 -13.82 -8.65 -6.55
CA LEU A 76 -12.48 -8.73 -5.99
C LEU A 76 -12.40 -7.92 -4.69
N ARG A 77 -11.98 -8.56 -3.61
CA ARG A 77 -11.81 -7.98 -2.28
C ARG A 77 -10.35 -7.75 -1.95
N GLU A 78 -9.48 -8.65 -2.39
CA GLU A 78 -8.07 -8.63 -2.04
C GLU A 78 -7.23 -8.77 -3.31
N TYR A 79 -6.29 -7.84 -3.49
CA TYR A 79 -5.31 -7.89 -4.56
C TYR A 79 -3.91 -7.84 -3.97
N SER A 80 -3.10 -8.84 -4.29
CA SER A 80 -1.70 -8.89 -3.92
C SER A 80 -0.81 -9.05 -5.15
N THR A 81 0.29 -8.31 -5.16
CA THR A 81 1.35 -8.48 -6.14
C THR A 81 2.71 -8.51 -5.48
N LYS A 82 3.58 -9.40 -5.96
CA LYS A 82 4.95 -9.59 -5.46
C LYS A 82 5.96 -9.77 -6.60
N ASN A 83 7.08 -9.03 -6.57
CA ASN A 83 8.15 -9.14 -7.57
C ASN A 83 7.63 -9.03 -9.01
N TYR A 84 6.78 -8.04 -9.27
CA TYR A 84 6.04 -7.94 -10.52
C TYR A 84 6.51 -6.74 -11.34
N THR A 85 6.65 -6.88 -12.66
CA THR A 85 6.93 -5.79 -13.59
C THR A 85 6.08 -5.89 -14.87
N TRP A 86 5.44 -4.78 -15.29
CA TRP A 86 4.85 -4.71 -16.64
C TRP A 86 5.91 -4.26 -17.63
N PHE A 87 5.93 -4.88 -18.81
CA PHE A 87 6.72 -4.40 -19.93
C PHE A 87 5.80 -4.06 -21.10
N ASN A 88 6.02 -2.90 -21.72
CA ASN A 88 5.52 -2.59 -23.06
C ASN A 88 3.99 -2.61 -23.23
N THR A 89 3.22 -2.18 -22.23
CA THR A 89 1.77 -2.01 -22.34
C THR A 89 1.38 -0.55 -22.21
N LYS A 90 0.57 -0.04 -23.15
CA LYS A 90 -0.28 1.12 -22.88
C LYS A 90 -1.33 0.72 -21.83
N GLU A 91 -1.79 1.69 -21.03
CA GLU A 91 -2.61 1.56 -19.82
C GLU A 91 -3.35 0.21 -19.65
N VAL A 92 -3.10 -0.44 -18.52
CA VAL A 92 -3.90 -1.59 -18.07
C VAL A 92 -4.88 -1.04 -17.06
N THR A 93 -6.18 -1.24 -17.25
CA THR A 93 -7.19 -0.72 -16.34
C THR A 93 -7.85 -1.87 -15.60
N PHE A 94 -7.80 -1.82 -14.27
CA PHE A 94 -8.50 -2.75 -13.41
C PHE A 94 -9.82 -2.14 -12.92
N GLU A 95 -10.94 -2.79 -13.25
CA GLU A 95 -12.25 -2.46 -12.68
C GLU A 95 -12.50 -3.36 -11.47
N VAL A 96 -12.26 -2.81 -10.27
CA VAL A 96 -12.29 -3.54 -8.99
C VAL A 96 -13.12 -2.80 -7.93
N PRO A 97 -14.44 -2.60 -8.15
CA PRO A 97 -15.27 -1.70 -7.36
C PRO A 97 -15.45 -2.10 -5.88
N LEU A 98 -15.09 -3.33 -5.53
CA LEU A 98 -15.21 -3.89 -4.17
C LEU A 98 -13.87 -4.18 -3.51
N LEU A 99 -12.76 -3.65 -4.05
CA LEU A 99 -11.43 -3.89 -3.51
C LEU A 99 -11.33 -3.28 -2.10
N GLU A 100 -10.93 -4.10 -1.13
CA GLU A 100 -10.78 -3.68 0.27
C GLU A 100 -9.31 -3.73 0.70
N VAL A 101 -8.53 -4.67 0.16
CA VAL A 101 -7.14 -4.89 0.56
C VAL A 101 -6.22 -4.88 -0.65
N LEU A 102 -5.19 -4.03 -0.58
CA LEU A 102 -4.12 -3.94 -1.56
C LEU A 102 -2.77 -4.27 -0.92
N LEU A 103 -2.06 -5.26 -1.45
CA LEU A 103 -0.72 -5.63 -0.97
C LEU A 103 0.29 -5.62 -2.10
N ILE A 104 1.28 -4.74 -2.02
CA ILE A 104 2.33 -4.60 -3.03
C ILE A 104 3.67 -4.83 -2.35
N LYS A 105 4.36 -5.90 -2.75
CA LYS A 105 5.56 -6.38 -2.07
C LYS A 105 6.71 -6.58 -3.05
N HIS A 106 7.91 -6.20 -2.64
CA HIS A 106 9.16 -6.44 -3.35
C HIS A 106 9.09 -6.04 -4.84
N SER A 107 8.51 -4.89 -5.09
CA SER A 107 8.08 -4.44 -6.42
C SER A 107 8.79 -3.13 -6.75
N HIS A 108 9.26 -2.93 -7.99
CA HIS A 108 9.97 -1.72 -8.41
C HIS A 108 8.96 -0.66 -8.84
N ILE A 109 8.90 0.47 -8.11
CA ILE A 109 7.74 1.37 -8.16
C ILE A 109 7.43 1.94 -9.55
N PRO A 110 8.39 2.40 -10.38
CA PRO A 110 8.03 2.89 -11.71
C PRO A 110 7.48 1.80 -12.65
N ASP A 111 7.76 0.52 -12.37
CA ASP A 111 7.30 -0.62 -13.18
C ASP A 111 6.03 -1.29 -12.63
N THR A 112 5.53 -0.82 -11.48
CA THR A 112 4.43 -1.48 -10.78
C THR A 112 3.07 -0.98 -11.22
N ILE A 113 2.11 -1.90 -11.20
CA ILE A 113 0.70 -1.70 -11.57
C ILE A 113 -0.10 -0.89 -10.54
N LEU A 114 0.54 -0.37 -9.49
CA LEU A 114 -0.11 0.51 -8.51
C LEU A 114 -0.87 1.65 -9.22
N PHE A 115 -0.40 1.98 -10.43
CA PHE A 115 -0.74 3.10 -11.30
C PHE A 115 -1.80 2.79 -12.36
N ASN A 116 -2.37 1.58 -12.34
CA ASN A 116 -3.27 1.04 -13.36
C ASN A 116 -4.60 0.56 -12.75
N LEU A 117 -4.72 0.65 -11.43
CA LEU A 117 -5.98 0.54 -10.71
C LEU A 117 -6.55 1.96 -10.63
N ASP A 118 -7.83 2.15 -10.97
CA ASP A 118 -8.54 3.37 -10.58
C ASP A 118 -9.21 3.13 -9.23
N LEU A 119 -8.50 3.47 -8.15
CA LEU A 119 -9.00 3.34 -6.77
C LEU A 119 -9.65 4.64 -6.26
N SER A 120 -9.76 5.66 -7.11
CA SER A 120 -10.23 6.99 -6.72
C SER A 120 -11.68 7.01 -6.23
N THR A 121 -12.46 5.96 -6.53
CA THR A 121 -13.86 5.80 -6.09
C THR A 121 -14.06 4.66 -5.09
N THR A 122 -13.02 3.86 -4.83
CA THR A 122 -13.13 2.65 -4.02
C THR A 122 -12.56 2.90 -2.63
N HIS A 123 -13.32 2.59 -1.58
CA HIS A 123 -12.80 2.64 -0.21
C HIS A 123 -11.89 1.44 0.06
N ILE A 124 -10.60 1.71 0.22
CA ILE A 124 -9.59 0.71 0.54
C ILE A 124 -9.47 0.60 2.06
N ALA A 125 -9.88 -0.53 2.64
CA ALA A 125 -9.74 -0.77 4.07
C ALA A 125 -8.27 -0.80 4.50
N SER A 126 -7.40 -1.44 3.69
CA SER A 126 -5.98 -1.57 4.01
C SER A 126 -5.09 -1.62 2.77
N THR A 127 -4.04 -0.80 2.76
CA THR A 127 -2.98 -0.80 1.74
C THR A 127 -1.64 -1.09 2.40
N THR A 128 -0.88 -2.03 1.85
CA THR A 128 0.53 -2.27 2.20
C THR A 128 1.43 -2.08 0.99
N ILE A 129 2.44 -1.23 1.12
CA ILE A 129 3.44 -0.93 0.10
C ILE A 129 4.84 -1.23 0.67
N ASP A 130 5.48 -2.25 0.13
CA ASP A 130 6.81 -2.72 0.52
C ASP A 130 7.66 -2.85 -0.76
N PRO A 131 8.30 -1.78 -1.23
CA PRO A 131 9.13 -1.83 -2.45
C PRO A 131 10.40 -2.65 -2.23
N HIS A 132 10.93 -3.30 -3.28
CA HIS A 132 12.20 -4.07 -3.17
C HIS A 132 13.41 -3.15 -2.95
N LYS A 133 13.40 -2.02 -3.65
CA LYS A 133 14.42 -0.98 -3.56
C LYS A 133 13.73 0.33 -3.90
N PHE A 134 14.03 1.38 -3.13
CA PHE A 134 13.48 2.71 -3.35
C PHE A 134 14.62 3.66 -3.62
N GLU A 135 14.67 4.24 -4.82
CA GLU A 135 15.64 5.27 -5.15
C GLU A 135 15.01 6.64 -4.95
N LYS A 136 15.78 7.63 -4.47
CA LYS A 136 15.25 8.97 -4.17
C LYS A 136 14.55 9.61 -5.39
N GLU A 137 14.97 9.22 -6.58
CA GLU A 137 14.43 9.65 -7.87
C GLU A 137 12.97 9.19 -8.09
N ASP A 138 12.54 8.10 -7.44
CA ASP A 138 11.17 7.57 -7.55
C ASP A 138 10.17 8.32 -6.64
N THR A 139 10.66 9.16 -5.73
CA THR A 139 9.85 9.90 -4.74
C THR A 139 8.70 10.69 -5.38
N PRO A 140 8.94 11.54 -6.41
CA PRO A 140 7.88 12.35 -7.00
C PRO A 140 6.82 11.50 -7.71
N PHE A 141 7.23 10.34 -8.24
CA PHE A 141 6.32 9.43 -8.91
C PHE A 141 5.40 8.75 -7.90
N LEU A 142 5.95 8.27 -6.78
CA LEU A 142 5.16 7.69 -5.70
C LEU A 142 4.18 8.72 -5.10
N SER A 143 4.58 9.97 -4.84
CA SER A 143 3.64 10.96 -4.27
C SER A 143 2.49 11.25 -5.21
N CYS A 144 2.80 11.44 -6.49
CA CYS A 144 1.82 11.66 -7.53
C CYS A 144 0.76 10.55 -7.51
N GLU A 145 1.18 9.30 -7.32
CA GLU A 145 0.26 8.17 -7.33
C GLU A 145 -0.49 7.96 -6.03
N LEU A 146 0.18 8.10 -4.89
CA LEU A 146 -0.52 8.09 -3.60
C LEU A 146 -1.63 9.15 -3.60
N ARG A 147 -1.36 10.30 -4.24
CA ARG A 147 -2.31 11.40 -4.38
C ARG A 147 -3.42 11.13 -5.37
N LYS A 148 -3.17 10.38 -6.45
CA LYS A 148 -4.24 9.98 -7.38
C LYS A 148 -5.13 8.90 -6.78
N GLN A 149 -4.53 7.88 -6.16
CA GLN A 149 -5.22 6.64 -5.84
C GLN A 149 -5.82 6.61 -4.44
N PHE A 150 -5.15 7.19 -3.44
CA PHE A 150 -5.54 7.03 -2.04
C PHE A 150 -6.05 8.29 -1.38
N ASN A 151 -6.19 9.39 -2.13
CA ASN A 151 -6.66 10.66 -1.60
C ASN A 151 -8.04 10.49 -0.93
N ASN A 152 -8.04 10.50 0.41
CA ASN A 152 -9.19 10.29 1.28
C ASN A 152 -9.93 8.94 1.18
N ASN A 153 -9.37 7.90 0.56
CA ASN A 153 -10.09 6.62 0.38
C ASN A 153 -9.48 5.43 1.13
N VAL A 154 -8.36 5.62 1.82
CA VAL A 154 -7.65 4.54 2.51
C VAL A 154 -7.87 4.59 4.02
N GLY A 155 -8.22 3.45 4.63
CA GLY A 155 -8.48 3.30 6.06
C GLY A 155 -7.20 3.02 6.87
N CYS A 156 -6.38 2.07 6.42
CA CYS A 156 -5.04 1.82 6.95
C CYS A 156 -3.98 1.79 5.84
N LEU A 157 -2.83 2.42 6.07
CA LEU A 157 -1.72 2.51 5.15
C LEU A 157 -0.45 2.04 5.82
N LYS A 158 0.22 1.07 5.20
CA LYS A 158 1.45 0.47 5.68
C LYS A 158 2.57 0.64 4.66
N PHE A 159 3.70 1.20 5.10
CA PHE A 159 4.92 1.29 4.31
C PHE A 159 6.09 0.64 5.03
N GLU A 160 6.74 -0.35 4.43
CA GLU A 160 7.84 -1.09 5.07
C GLU A 160 9.22 -0.46 4.87
N GLN A 161 9.48 0.17 3.71
CA GLN A 161 10.81 0.68 3.34
C GLN A 161 10.74 2.13 2.87
N LEU A 162 10.89 3.06 3.81
CA LEU A 162 10.69 4.50 3.59
C LEU A 162 11.93 5.35 3.91
N GLU A 163 13.08 4.68 4.05
CA GLU A 163 14.36 5.24 4.52
C GLU A 163 14.86 6.49 3.77
N ALA A 164 14.40 6.74 2.53
CA ALA A 164 14.95 7.76 1.64
C ALA A 164 13.96 8.83 1.16
N LEU A 165 12.72 8.80 1.66
CA LEU A 165 11.64 9.64 1.13
C LEU A 165 11.61 11.04 1.76
N ALA A 166 12.26 11.99 1.09
CA ALA A 166 11.99 13.41 1.28
C ALA A 166 10.99 13.85 0.21
N PHE A 167 9.69 13.75 0.50
CA PHE A 167 8.69 14.33 -0.37
C PHE A 167 8.68 15.86 -0.19
N PRO A 168 8.53 16.63 -1.28
CA PRO A 168 8.11 18.02 -1.16
C PRO A 168 6.79 18.07 -0.37
N GLN A 169 6.69 18.97 0.61
CA GLN A 169 5.53 19.07 1.51
C GLN A 169 4.18 19.22 0.78
N ASP A 170 4.22 19.82 -0.41
CA ASP A 170 3.04 20.08 -1.24
C ASP A 170 2.54 18.84 -2.02
N ASP A 171 3.37 17.79 -2.13
CA ASP A 171 3.06 16.62 -2.94
C ASP A 171 2.38 15.49 -2.15
N ILE A 172 2.42 15.54 -0.80
CA ILE A 172 1.77 14.53 0.05
C ILE A 172 0.25 14.77 0.03
N PRO A 173 -0.56 13.76 -0.35
CA PRO A 173 -2.01 13.89 -0.36
C PRO A 173 -2.60 14.03 1.04
N ALA A 174 -3.80 14.60 1.10
CA ALA A 174 -4.61 14.53 2.30
C ALA A 174 -5.17 13.11 2.48
N PHE A 175 -5.08 12.61 3.70
CA PHE A 175 -5.52 11.29 4.12
C PHE A 175 -6.63 11.42 5.18
N GLY A 176 -7.74 12.04 4.77
CA GLY A 176 -8.86 12.40 5.63
C GLY A 176 -9.59 11.22 6.28
N MET A 177 -9.50 10.02 5.70
CA MET A 177 -10.08 8.79 6.26
C MET A 177 -9.06 7.84 6.88
N LEU A 178 -7.77 8.18 6.82
CA LEU A 178 -6.72 7.30 7.31
C LEU A 178 -6.76 7.25 8.84
N SER A 179 -7.17 6.10 9.35
CA SER A 179 -7.26 5.80 10.79
C SER A 179 -6.03 5.08 11.32
N CYS A 180 -5.23 4.47 10.44
CA CYS A 180 -4.12 3.60 10.79
C CYS A 180 -2.94 3.84 9.85
N LEU A 181 -1.77 4.11 10.42
CA LEU A 181 -0.54 4.36 9.69
C LEU A 181 0.58 3.51 10.30
N GLU A 182 1.11 2.56 9.52
CA GLU A 182 2.26 1.75 9.89
C GLU A 182 3.45 2.10 9.00
N LEU A 183 4.55 2.51 9.62
CA LEU A 183 5.78 2.91 8.97
C LEU A 183 6.91 1.99 9.42
N GLY A 184 7.71 1.54 8.47
CA GLY A 184 8.94 0.80 8.71
C GLY A 184 10.00 1.73 9.29
N LYS A 185 11.01 2.06 8.47
CA LYS A 185 12.02 3.06 8.80
C LYS A 185 11.66 4.43 8.26
N VAL A 186 11.75 5.46 9.09
CA VAL A 186 11.31 6.82 8.75
C VAL A 186 12.14 7.91 9.42
N THR A 187 12.24 9.10 8.80
CA THR A 187 12.84 10.32 9.40
C THR A 187 11.77 11.19 10.06
N SER A 188 12.16 12.04 11.02
CA SER A 188 11.21 12.91 11.72
C SER A 188 10.51 13.93 10.83
N GLU A 189 11.24 14.53 9.88
CA GLU A 189 10.66 15.52 8.96
C GLU A 189 9.52 14.88 8.14
N PHE A 190 9.77 13.71 7.56
CA PHE A 190 8.77 13.02 6.77
C PHE A 190 7.57 12.57 7.62
N LEU A 191 7.84 12.00 8.80
CA LEU A 191 6.80 11.58 9.74
C LEU A 191 5.86 12.75 10.08
N LEU A 192 6.41 13.90 10.48
CA LEU A 192 5.60 15.06 10.84
C LEU A 192 4.82 15.61 9.65
N ASN A 193 5.42 15.67 8.47
CA ASN A 193 4.75 16.09 7.25
C ASN A 193 3.57 15.17 6.88
N LEU A 194 3.72 13.85 7.07
CA LEU A 194 2.66 12.89 6.84
C LEU A 194 1.55 13.04 7.88
N LEU A 195 1.91 13.18 9.17
CA LEU A 195 0.94 13.37 10.25
C LEU A 195 0.07 14.63 10.07
N LEU A 196 0.65 15.71 9.55
CA LEU A 196 -0.07 16.93 9.19
C LEU A 196 -1.15 16.72 8.12
N LYS A 197 -1.05 15.64 7.34
CA LYS A 197 -1.99 15.29 6.27
C LYS A 197 -2.97 14.20 6.68
N THR A 198 -2.90 13.66 7.89
CA THR A 198 -3.73 12.55 8.38
C THR A 198 -4.60 12.99 9.56
N PRO A 199 -5.62 13.86 9.37
CA PRO A 199 -6.36 14.45 10.48
C PRO A 199 -7.17 13.42 11.30
N SER A 200 -7.53 12.28 10.71
CA SER A 200 -8.35 11.23 11.32
C SER A 200 -7.55 10.04 11.85
N LEU A 201 -6.23 10.21 12.04
CA LEU A 201 -5.36 9.12 12.45
C LEU A 201 -5.62 8.70 13.90
N ASN A 202 -5.91 7.42 14.11
CA ASN A 202 -6.13 6.82 15.43
C ASN A 202 -4.94 6.01 15.92
N THR A 203 -4.26 5.31 15.01
CA THR A 203 -3.15 4.41 15.34
C THR A 203 -1.93 4.74 14.48
N LEU A 204 -0.81 5.04 15.14
CA LEU A 204 0.49 5.23 14.51
C LEU A 204 1.43 4.12 14.98
N ILE A 205 2.00 3.36 14.03
CA ILE A 205 3.00 2.32 14.31
C ILE A 205 4.28 2.71 13.59
N ILE A 206 5.40 2.78 14.31
CA ILE A 206 6.71 3.11 13.76
C ILE A 206 7.66 1.97 14.10
N LYS A 207 8.22 1.28 13.12
CA LYS A 207 9.14 0.18 13.41
C LYS A 207 10.52 0.66 13.83
N GLU A 208 11.01 1.73 13.19
CA GLU A 208 12.33 2.31 13.45
C GLU A 208 12.33 3.80 13.04
N LEU A 209 12.75 4.67 13.96
CA LEU A 209 12.86 6.12 13.72
C LEU A 209 14.34 6.49 13.56
N LEU A 210 14.73 6.95 12.37
CA LEU A 210 16.14 7.15 12.03
C LEU A 210 16.76 8.38 12.72
N GLU A 211 15.95 9.41 12.93
CA GLU A 211 16.32 10.65 13.59
C GLU A 211 15.06 11.33 14.14
N PHE A 212 15.24 12.11 15.21
CA PHE A 212 14.20 13.00 15.72
C PHE A 212 14.80 14.31 16.19
N ASP A 213 14.49 15.37 15.45
CA ASP A 213 14.87 16.73 15.82
C ASP A 213 13.84 17.33 16.78
N GLU A 214 14.26 17.56 18.03
CA GLU A 214 13.42 18.21 19.04
C GLU A 214 13.05 19.65 18.66
N GLU A 215 13.83 20.33 17.80
CA GLU A 215 13.49 21.68 17.35
C GLU A 215 12.24 21.72 16.48
N LEU A 216 11.97 20.63 15.72
CA LEU A 216 10.74 20.48 14.95
C LEU A 216 9.49 20.36 15.83
N SER A 217 9.66 20.08 17.13
CA SER A 217 8.57 19.96 18.11
C SER A 217 7.99 21.32 18.53
N ASN A 218 8.68 22.43 18.24
CA ASN A 218 8.35 23.76 18.77
C ASN A 218 7.53 24.64 17.81
N LEU A 219 7.25 24.21 16.59
CA LEU A 219 6.54 25.02 15.59
C LEU A 219 5.03 24.77 15.66
N ASP A 220 4.23 25.82 15.42
CA ASP A 220 2.75 25.92 15.43
C ASP A 220 1.97 24.93 14.54
N LYS A 221 2.38 23.65 14.53
CA LYS A 221 1.98 22.60 13.60
C LYS A 221 1.90 21.25 14.33
N VAL A 222 1.38 21.23 15.56
CA VAL A 222 0.94 19.97 16.18
C VAL A 222 -0.08 19.33 15.24
N PRO A 223 0.13 18.08 14.77
CA PRO A 223 -0.82 17.43 13.89
C PRO A 223 -2.21 17.38 14.54
N SER A 224 -3.25 17.73 13.79
CA SER A 224 -4.61 17.79 14.33
C SER A 224 -5.05 16.45 14.93
N CYS A 225 -4.57 15.33 14.38
CA CYS A 225 -4.84 14.00 14.91
C CYS A 225 -4.35 13.83 16.35
N PHE A 226 -3.27 14.48 16.80
CA PHE A 226 -2.83 14.40 18.19
C PHE A 226 -3.90 14.98 19.14
N ILE A 227 -4.57 16.05 18.71
CA ILE A 227 -5.59 16.70 19.52
C ILE A 227 -6.86 15.84 19.56
N SER A 228 -7.30 15.29 18.42
CA SER A 228 -8.66 14.75 18.29
C SER A 228 -8.77 13.23 18.26
N ASN A 229 -7.81 12.50 17.67
CA ASN A 229 -8.06 11.13 17.20
C ASN A 229 -6.98 10.12 17.60
N LEU A 230 -5.73 10.55 17.81
CA LEU A 230 -4.59 9.67 18.01
C LEU A 230 -4.66 9.00 19.38
N ILE A 231 -5.17 7.76 19.37
CA ILE A 231 -5.37 6.93 20.55
C ILE A 231 -4.12 6.12 20.86
N MET A 232 -3.39 5.67 19.83
CA MET A 232 -2.26 4.75 20.01
C MET A 232 -1.04 5.18 19.19
N VAL A 233 0.12 5.21 19.85
CA VAL A 233 1.44 5.26 19.22
C VAL A 233 2.20 4.02 19.67
N ASN A 234 2.63 3.19 18.72
CA ASN A 234 3.37 1.97 18.98
C ASN A 234 4.72 2.01 18.27
N PHE A 235 5.76 1.62 18.98
CA PHE A 235 7.09 1.43 18.41
C PHE A 235 7.31 -0.07 18.20
N GLY A 236 7.88 -0.45 17.06
CA GLY A 236 8.15 -1.84 16.72
C GLY A 236 9.20 -2.45 17.63
N ARG A 237 10.44 -2.59 17.12
CA ARG A 237 11.54 -3.00 18.00
C ARG A 237 12.11 -1.75 18.64
N LEU A 238 11.66 -1.46 19.86
CA LEU A 238 12.27 -0.43 20.71
C LEU A 238 13.76 -0.75 20.88
N ASN A 239 14.61 0.05 20.25
CA ASN A 239 16.04 0.03 20.52
C ASN A 239 16.37 0.88 21.75
N GLY A 240 15.41 1.69 22.22
CA GLY A 240 15.61 2.62 23.32
C GLY A 240 16.57 3.75 22.94
N ASP A 241 16.65 4.06 21.65
CA ASP A 241 17.45 5.18 21.19
C ASP A 241 16.80 6.51 21.59
N GLN A 242 17.61 7.57 21.57
CA GLN A 242 17.17 8.90 21.99
C GLN A 242 16.02 9.43 21.12
N TYR A 243 15.91 9.01 19.86
CA TYR A 243 14.94 9.53 18.92
C TYR A 243 13.54 8.98 19.19
N GLU A 244 13.44 7.68 19.43
CA GLU A 244 12.20 7.01 19.88
C GLU A 244 11.66 7.67 21.15
N LEU A 245 12.53 7.91 22.13
CA LEU A 245 12.16 8.53 23.41
C LEU A 245 11.73 9.99 23.23
N SER A 246 12.43 10.78 22.42
CA SER A 246 12.07 12.16 22.15
C SER A 246 10.74 12.28 21.40
N PHE A 247 10.47 11.41 20.41
CA PHE A 247 9.17 11.37 19.73
C PHE A 247 8.05 10.89 20.66
N ALA A 248 8.30 9.85 21.47
CA ALA A 248 7.31 9.38 22.45
C ALA A 248 6.95 10.48 23.45
N LYS A 249 7.95 11.24 23.93
CA LYS A 249 7.74 12.41 24.78
C LYS A 249 6.92 13.49 24.07
N PHE A 250 7.26 13.81 22.82
CA PHE A 250 6.49 14.75 22.00
C PHE A 250 5.02 14.31 21.84
N ALA A 251 4.77 13.03 21.54
CA ALA A 251 3.42 12.46 21.45
C ALA A 251 2.68 12.55 22.78
N MET A 252 3.28 12.15 23.89
CA MET A 252 2.66 12.23 25.22
C MET A 252 2.32 13.67 25.65
N GLN A 253 3.11 14.65 25.22
CA GLN A 253 2.87 16.06 25.56
C GLN A 253 1.74 16.69 24.74
N ASN A 254 1.57 16.26 23.50
CA ASN A 254 0.68 16.92 22.54
C ASN A 254 -0.59 16.12 22.23
N ALA A 255 -0.57 14.79 22.40
CA ALA A 255 -1.72 13.93 22.11
C ALA A 255 -2.69 13.87 23.29
N GLN A 256 -3.90 14.42 23.12
CA GLN A 256 -4.86 14.60 24.23
C GLN A 256 -5.65 13.34 24.55
N VAL A 257 -5.87 12.47 23.56
CA VAL A 257 -6.69 11.24 23.67
C VAL A 257 -5.86 9.97 23.68
N LEU A 258 -4.53 10.10 23.78
CA LEU A 258 -3.62 8.97 23.77
C LEU A 258 -3.91 8.05 24.96
N GLU A 259 -4.19 6.77 24.67
CA GLU A 259 -4.33 5.75 25.69
C GLU A 259 -3.01 5.57 26.43
N ARG A 260 -3.06 5.76 27.75
CA ARG A 260 -1.92 5.53 28.62
C ARG A 260 -1.75 4.02 28.78
N GLY A 261 -0.96 3.42 27.91
CA GLY A 261 -0.56 2.02 28.03
C GLY A 261 0.03 1.76 29.42
N CYS A 262 -0.52 0.78 30.13
CA CYS A 262 0.14 0.21 31.30
C CYS A 262 1.36 -0.56 30.82
N LEU A 263 2.56 -0.09 31.15
CA LEU A 263 3.79 -0.88 31.07
C LEU A 263 3.71 -2.08 32.01
#